data_AF-A0A957J1B2-F1
#
_entry.id   AF-A0A957J1B2-F1
#
_cell.length_a   1.000
_cell.length_b   1.000
_cell.length_c   1.000
_cell.angle_alpha   90.00
_cell.angle_beta   90.00
_cell.angle_gamma   90.00
#
_symmetry.space_group_name_H-M   'P 1'
#
loop_
_entity.id
_entity.type
_entity.pdbx_description
1 polymer ?
#
loop_
_entity_poly.entity_id
_entity_poly.type
_entity_poly.pdbx_seq_one_letter_code
_entity_poly.pdbx_strand_id
1 'polypeptide(L)'
;MSEQVEAFYELVRGRRAIRRYADRPVPRALVWRLLETAVWAPSAHNRQPWRFAVVTAAADKARLAAAMGARLQADRTADGDPPEAIARDVARSHARITGAP
;
A
#
# COMPACT_ATOMS: atom_id res chain seq x y z
N MET A 1 24.79 12.57 19.82
CA MET A 1 23.32 12.48 19.66
C MET A 1 22.78 11.54 20.72
N SER A 2 21.58 11.75 21.25
CA SER A 2 21.01 10.80 22.21
C SER A 2 20.73 9.46 21.53
N GLU A 3 20.74 8.37 22.29
CA GLU A 3 20.42 7.02 21.83
C GLU A 3 19.08 6.98 21.08
N GLN A 4 18.09 7.73 21.58
CA GLN A 4 16.76 7.85 20.98
C GLN A 4 16.79 8.46 19.57
N VAL A 5 17.65 9.46 19.35
CA VAL A 5 17.77 10.11 18.04
C VAL A 5 18.46 9.17 17.05
N GLU A 6 19.49 8.42 17.47
CA GLU A 6 20.14 7.44 16.59
C GLU A 6 19.17 6.31 16.19
N ALA A 7 18.44 5.75 17.16
CA ALA A 7 17.43 4.73 16.91
C ALA A 7 16.35 5.20 15.91
N PHE A 8 15.96 6.47 15.97
CA PHE A 8 15.03 7.05 15.00
C PHE A 8 15.62 7.07 13.57
N TYR A 9 16.87 7.51 13.41
CA TYR A 9 17.51 7.53 12.10
C TYR A 9 17.71 6.13 11.52
N GLU A 10 18.08 5.16 12.35
CA GLU A 10 18.19 3.75 11.93
C GLU A 10 16.84 3.20 11.46
N LEU A 11 15.76 3.45 12.21
CA LEU A 11 14.40 3.05 11.82
C LEU A 11 13.99 3.62 10.45
N VAL A 12 14.20 4.93 10.26
CA VAL A 12 13.83 5.63 9.02
C VAL A 12 14.68 5.12 7.84
N ARG A 13 16.00 4.98 8.01
CA ARG A 13 16.92 4.49 6.97
C ARG A 13 16.74 2.99 6.69
N GLY A 14 16.26 2.21 7.64
CA GLY A 14 16.01 0.77 7.51
C GLY A 14 14.76 0.43 6.70
N ARG A 15 13.78 1.36 6.60
CA ARG A 15 12.53 1.13 5.86
C ARG A 15 12.80 0.77 4.38
N ARG A 16 12.07 -0.23 3.87
CA ARG A 16 12.09 -0.65 2.45
C ARG A 16 10.67 -0.71 1.88
N ALA A 17 10.57 -0.65 0.55
CA ALA A 17 9.32 -0.93 -0.15
C ALA A 17 9.14 -2.45 -0.32
N ILE A 18 8.44 -3.07 0.64
CA ILE A 18 8.15 -4.50 0.63
C ILE A 18 7.01 -4.80 -0.35
N ARG A 19 7.13 -5.89 -1.11
CA ARG A 19 6.18 -6.28 -2.17
C ARG A 19 5.78 -7.76 -2.14
N ARG A 20 6.11 -8.44 -1.05
CA ARG A 20 5.70 -9.80 -0.69
C ARG A 20 5.44 -9.80 0.81
N TYR A 21 4.24 -10.19 1.22
CA TYR A 21 3.81 -10.20 2.61
C TYR A 21 3.67 -11.63 3.09
N ALA A 22 3.81 -11.83 4.39
CA ALA A 22 3.44 -13.10 5.01
C ALA A 22 1.92 -13.15 5.17
N ASP A 23 1.33 -14.35 5.14
CA ASP A 23 -0.12 -14.56 5.32
C ASP A 23 -0.59 -14.34 6.77
N ARG A 24 0.28 -13.80 7.64
CA ARG A 24 -0.03 -13.53 9.03
C ARG A 24 -0.95 -12.31 9.12
N PRO A 25 -2.16 -12.43 9.67
CA PRO A 25 -3.07 -11.29 9.81
C PRO A 25 -2.47 -10.21 10.71
N VAL A 26 -2.71 -8.96 10.35
CA VAL A 26 -2.29 -7.81 11.15
C VAL A 26 -3.36 -7.49 12.19
N PRO A 27 -3.03 -7.40 13.49
CA PRO A 27 -4.01 -7.04 14.51
C PRO A 27 -4.68 -5.70 14.22
N ARG A 28 -6.02 -5.66 14.28
CA ARG A 28 -6.81 -4.44 14.01
C ARG A 28 -6.36 -3.26 14.86
N ALA A 29 -6.06 -3.47 16.14
CA ALA A 29 -5.58 -2.43 17.05
C ALA A 29 -4.26 -1.79 16.59
N LEU A 30 -3.36 -2.58 15.99
CA LEU A 30 -2.10 -2.07 15.44
C LEU A 30 -2.36 -1.16 14.23
N VAL A 31 -3.28 -1.54 13.34
CA VAL A 31 -3.67 -0.70 12.20
C VAL A 31 -4.23 0.64 12.68
N TRP A 32 -5.11 0.64 13.68
CA TRP A 32 -5.66 1.88 14.24
C TRP A 32 -4.59 2.78 14.84
N ARG A 33 -3.70 2.23 15.65
CA ARG A 33 -2.58 3.00 16.24
C ARG A 33 -1.70 3.64 15.16
N LEU A 34 -1.46 2.96 14.04
CA LEU A 34 -0.70 3.52 12.92
C LEU A 34 -1.44 4.67 12.23
N LEU A 35 -2.75 4.52 11.99
CA LEU A 35 -3.58 5.58 11.40
C LEU A 35 -3.70 6.80 12.32
N GLU A 36 -3.92 6.58 13.61
CA GLU A 36 -3.89 7.63 14.64
C GLU A 36 -2.55 8.38 14.65
N THR A 37 -1.43 7.67 14.47
CA THR A 37 -0.12 8.31 14.35
C THR A 37 -0.01 9.12 13.05
N ALA A 38 -0.53 8.60 11.94
CA ALA A 38 -0.46 9.26 10.63
C ALA A 38 -1.20 10.61 10.60
N VAL A 39 -2.31 10.75 11.33
CA VAL A 39 -3.09 12.02 11.36
C VAL A 39 -2.39 13.15 12.11
N TRP A 40 -1.26 12.91 12.77
CA TRP A 40 -0.43 13.97 13.36
C TRP A 40 0.39 14.75 12.32
N ALA A 41 0.39 14.33 11.05
CA ALA A 41 0.95 15.13 9.98
C ALA A 41 0.25 16.51 9.93
N PRO A 42 0.98 17.62 9.71
CA PRO A 42 0.35 18.92 9.58
C PRO A 42 -0.54 18.98 8.32
N SER A 43 -1.60 19.78 8.37
CA SER A 43 -2.45 20.06 7.20
C SER A 43 -2.84 21.54 7.14
N ALA A 44 -3.10 22.04 5.93
CA ALA A 44 -3.47 23.43 5.72
C ALA A 44 -4.73 23.79 6.52
N HIS A 45 -4.63 24.76 7.43
CA HIS A 45 -5.67 25.14 8.38
C HIS A 45 -6.19 23.98 9.24
N ASN A 46 -5.35 22.99 9.53
CA ASN A 46 -5.71 21.77 10.26
C ASN A 46 -6.97 21.06 9.70
N ARG A 47 -7.13 21.07 8.36
CA ARG A 47 -8.32 20.49 7.70
C ARG A 47 -8.42 18.97 7.80
N GLN A 48 -7.32 18.29 8.10
CA GLN A 48 -7.25 16.82 8.22
C GLN A 48 -7.96 16.11 7.05
N PRO A 49 -7.60 16.43 5.79
CA PRO A 49 -8.38 16.01 4.62
C PRO A 49 -8.20 14.53 4.26
N TRP A 50 -7.35 13.80 4.98
CA TRP A 50 -7.09 12.39 4.75
C TRP A 50 -8.33 11.54 5.02
N ARG A 51 -8.50 10.53 4.18
CA ARG A 51 -9.46 9.43 4.36
C ARG A 51 -8.69 8.14 4.17
N PHE A 52 -8.93 7.18 5.07
CA PHE A 52 -8.28 5.88 5.02
C PHE A 52 -9.34 4.81 4.79
N ALA A 53 -9.12 3.95 3.79
CA ALA A 53 -9.93 2.77 3.55
C ALA A 53 -9.12 1.53 3.94
N VAL A 54 -9.57 0.81 4.96
CA VAL A 54 -8.94 -0.44 5.41
C VAL A 54 -9.67 -1.62 4.77
N VAL A 55 -9.05 -2.24 3.78
CA VAL A 55 -9.64 -3.34 3.00
C VAL A 55 -9.08 -4.67 3.50
N THR A 56 -9.94 -5.50 4.09
CA THR A 56 -9.53 -6.81 4.67
C THR A 56 -10.27 -7.98 4.05
N ALA A 57 -11.53 -7.79 3.64
CA ALA A 57 -12.32 -8.84 3.04
C ALA A 57 -11.72 -9.30 1.69
N ALA A 58 -11.63 -10.62 1.49
CA ALA A 58 -11.07 -11.19 0.26
C ALA A 58 -11.81 -10.71 -1.00
N ALA A 59 -13.15 -10.59 -0.93
CA ALA A 59 -13.96 -10.10 -2.04
C ALA A 59 -13.65 -8.64 -2.39
N ASP A 60 -13.42 -7.78 -1.40
CA ASP A 60 -13.06 -6.38 -1.62
C ASP A 60 -11.63 -6.23 -2.16
N LYS A 61 -10.69 -7.05 -1.66
CA LYS A 61 -9.32 -7.12 -2.20
C LYS A 61 -9.33 -7.55 -3.67
N ALA A 62 -10.12 -8.56 -4.02
CA ALA A 62 -10.28 -9.01 -5.41
C ALA A 62 -10.91 -7.91 -6.29
N ARG A 63 -11.96 -7.23 -5.82
CA ARG A 63 -12.59 -6.11 -6.56
C ARG A 63 -11.60 -4.97 -6.80
N LEU A 64 -10.82 -4.59 -5.78
CA LEU A 64 -9.79 -3.56 -5.91
C LEU A 64 -8.70 -3.98 -6.90
N ALA A 65 -8.20 -5.21 -6.78
CA ALA A 65 -7.15 -5.76 -7.64
C ALA A 65 -7.57 -5.77 -9.11
N ALA A 66 -8.80 -6.18 -9.40
CA ALA A 66 -9.36 -6.19 -10.75
C ALA A 66 -9.49 -4.78 -11.32
N ALA A 67 -10.05 -3.83 -10.56
CA ALA A 67 -10.22 -2.44 -11.01
C ALA A 67 -8.86 -1.77 -11.30
N MET A 68 -7.87 -1.94 -10.42
CA MET A 68 -6.53 -1.42 -10.62
C MET A 68 -5.83 -2.09 -11.82
N GLY A 69 -5.99 -3.40 -11.98
CA GLY A 69 -5.43 -4.16 -13.09
C GLY A 69 -5.98 -3.70 -14.45
N ALA A 70 -7.30 -3.50 -14.54
CA ALA A 70 -7.95 -2.99 -15.75
C ALA A 70 -7.44 -1.59 -16.14
N ARG A 71 -7.28 -0.70 -15.15
CA ARG A 71 -6.73 0.64 -15.39
C ARG A 71 -5.28 0.59 -15.86
N LEU A 72 -4.44 -0.20 -15.19
CA LEU A 72 -3.03 -0.42 -15.58
C LEU A 72 -2.92 -0.95 -17.01
N GLN A 73 -3.78 -1.90 -17.39
CA GLN A 73 -3.80 -2.45 -18.74
C GLN A 73 -4.16 -1.38 -19.77
N ALA A 74 -5.20 -0.59 -19.51
CA ALA A 74 -5.65 0.46 -20.42
C ALA A 74 -4.57 1.52 -20.64
N ASP A 75 -3.98 2.05 -19.57
CA ASP A 75 -2.95 3.10 -19.64
C ASP A 75 -1.73 2.60 -20.42
N ARG A 76 -1.21 1.40 -20.10
CA ARG A 76 -0.02 0.87 -20.77
C ARG A 76 -0.25 0.43 -22.22
N THR A 77 -1.47 0.01 -22.54
CA THR A 77 -1.84 -0.25 -23.93
C THR A 77 -1.83 1.05 -24.73
N ALA A 78 -2.32 2.15 -24.15
CA ALA A 78 -2.27 3.46 -24.78
C ALA A 78 -0.83 3.98 -24.96
N ASP A 79 0.08 3.61 -24.05
CA ASP A 79 1.51 3.91 -24.16
C ASP A 79 2.25 3.04 -25.20
N GLY A 80 1.60 2.01 -25.76
CA GLY A 80 2.18 1.12 -26.77
C GLY A 80 3.09 0.02 -26.21
N ASP A 81 2.98 -0.30 -24.91
CA ASP A 81 3.80 -1.33 -24.29
C ASP A 81 3.50 -2.75 -24.83
N PRO A 82 4.47 -3.68 -24.78
CA PRO A 82 4.26 -5.06 -25.23
C PRO A 82 3.16 -5.79 -24.43
N PRO A 83 2.20 -6.48 -25.09
CA PRO A 83 1.08 -7.13 -24.41
C PRO A 83 1.49 -8.12 -23.32
N GLU A 84 2.56 -8.88 -23.53
CA GLU A 84 3.08 -9.84 -22.56
C GLU A 84 3.66 -9.16 -21.31
N ALA A 85 4.26 -7.98 -21.46
CA ALA A 85 4.76 -7.19 -20.35
C ALA A 85 3.62 -6.60 -19.53
N ILE A 86 2.56 -6.12 -20.21
CA ILE A 86 1.34 -5.62 -19.58
C ILE A 86 0.68 -6.76 -18.78
N ALA A 87 0.46 -7.93 -19.40
CA ALA A 87 -0.19 -9.07 -18.76
C ALA A 87 0.57 -9.55 -17.51
N ARG A 88 1.89 -9.67 -17.59
CA ARG A 88 2.74 -10.02 -16.45
C ARG A 88 2.61 -9.03 -15.30
N ASP A 89 2.58 -7.74 -15.61
CA ASP A 89 2.56 -6.68 -14.62
C ASP A 89 1.18 -6.54 -13.95
N VAL A 90 0.10 -6.71 -14.72
CA VAL A 90 -1.28 -6.81 -14.22
C VAL A 90 -1.41 -8.01 -13.28
N ALA A 91 -0.97 -9.20 -13.71
CA ALA A 91 -1.03 -10.41 -12.89
C ALA A 91 -0.23 -10.25 -11.58
N ARG A 92 0.96 -9.65 -11.65
CA ARG A 92 1.79 -9.35 -10.48
C ARG A 92 1.13 -8.35 -9.54
N SER A 93 0.48 -7.32 -10.07
CA SER A 93 -0.26 -6.33 -9.28
C SER A 93 -1.42 -6.99 -8.55
N HIS A 94 -2.21 -7.79 -9.27
CA HIS A 94 -3.34 -8.52 -8.74
C HIS A 94 -2.93 -9.44 -7.58
N ALA A 95 -1.92 -10.29 -7.80
CA ALA A 95 -1.43 -11.24 -6.79
C ALA A 95 -0.94 -10.55 -5.51
N ARG A 96 -0.34 -9.36 -5.62
CA ARG A 96 0.13 -8.59 -4.44
C ARG A 96 -1.02 -8.07 -3.58
N ILE A 97 -2.11 -7.63 -4.20
CA ILE A 97 -3.26 -7.08 -3.47
C ILE A 97 -4.06 -8.22 -2.85
N THR A 98 -4.33 -9.29 -3.60
CA THR A 98 -5.14 -10.41 -3.11
C THR A 98 -4.40 -11.29 -2.09
N GLY A 99 -3.07 -11.39 -2.21
CA GLY A 99 -2.21 -12.12 -1.27
C GLY A 99 -1.71 -11.29 -0.08
N ALA A 100 -2.16 -10.05 0.09
CA ALA A 100 -1.86 -9.30 1.31
C ALA A 100 -2.69 -9.86 2.48
N PRO A 101 -2.13 -9.92 3.71
CA PRO A 101 -2.84 -10.40 4.90
C PRO A 101 -4.07 -9.55 5.27
#